data_AF-A0A2H1FLE9-F1
#
_entry.id   AF-A0A2H1FLE9-F1
#
_cell.length_a   1.000
_cell.length_b   1.000
_cell.length_c   1.000
_cell.angle_alpha   90.00
_cell.angle_beta   90.00
_cell.angle_gamma   90.00
#
_symmetry.space_group_name_H-M   'P 1'
#
loop_
_entity.id
_entity.type
_entity.pdbx_description
1 polymer ?
#
loop_
_entity_poly.entity_id
_entity_poly.type
_entity_poly.pdbx_seq_one_letter_code
_entity_poly.pdbx_strand_id
1 'polypeptide(L)'
;MATRRTTKVEVPIPTTPNGNSNSNITSDQPPRNGSPYLPTSLETTLLAIYPVTLLMGSLFSTFRHADRANSYNADTQSYDPLNAPSYFAKKSNIFNVYFVKVGWLWTTLAFFLLILSHSSLGPPLRLQLTRRRWQATLRYTCATLIWIFVTQWFFGPAIIDRSFRWTGGQCQVIYGNSLADQKEREEMNDVREVFTHAACKATGGTWRGGHDISGHVFLLMLSSAMLWLEFLPAVLRMEGLTDARRIRTSDGAIRSAAVESDSKSDTSRELGIGVQVALGVAVLSWWMLLMTAAFFHTWFEKLTGSLVAFTTIYLVYFLPRAVPVLRQIIGMPGV
;
A
#
# COMPACT_ATOMS: atom_id res chain seq x y z
N MET A 1 4.70 -16.28 103.47
CA MET A 1 5.16 -15.12 102.67
C MET A 1 5.95 -15.64 101.49
N ALA A 2 5.39 -15.53 100.28
CA ALA A 2 5.95 -16.09 99.05
C ALA A 2 6.46 -14.95 98.15
N THR A 3 7.72 -15.02 97.74
CA THR A 3 8.32 -14.17 96.71
C THR A 3 8.24 -14.89 95.35
N ARG A 4 7.62 -14.24 94.36
CA ARG A 4 7.31 -14.80 93.05
C ARG A 4 8.32 -14.29 92.01
N ARG A 5 8.99 -15.24 91.35
CA ARG A 5 9.87 -15.08 90.16
C ARG A 5 9.14 -15.67 88.96
N THR A 6 9.16 -15.01 87.79
CA THR A 6 9.02 -15.61 86.44
C THR A 6 9.26 -14.50 85.40
N THR A 7 10.42 -14.42 84.74
CA THR A 7 10.86 -15.07 83.47
C THR A 7 10.11 -14.57 82.22
N LYS A 8 10.86 -13.82 81.39
CA LYS A 8 10.49 -13.28 80.07
C LYS A 8 10.49 -14.42 79.03
N VAL A 9 9.42 -14.57 78.28
CA VAL A 9 9.27 -15.57 77.20
C VAL A 9 9.29 -14.82 75.86
N GLU A 10 10.26 -15.15 75.01
CA GLU A 10 10.32 -14.75 73.60
C GLU A 10 9.50 -15.74 72.76
N VAL A 11 8.65 -15.20 71.88
CA VAL A 11 7.77 -15.98 71.00
C VAL A 11 8.42 -16.06 69.60
N PRO A 12 8.58 -17.25 69.00
CA PRO A 12 9.18 -17.41 67.67
C PRO A 12 8.24 -16.99 66.54
N ILE A 13 8.80 -16.36 65.50
CA ILE A 13 8.12 -16.02 64.24
C ILE A 13 7.99 -17.29 63.38
N PRO A 14 6.79 -17.65 62.87
CA PRO A 14 6.65 -18.76 61.93
C PRO A 14 7.08 -18.36 60.52
N THR A 15 7.96 -19.16 59.92
CA THR A 15 8.33 -19.14 58.51
C THR A 15 7.17 -19.66 57.64
N THR A 16 6.71 -18.86 56.67
CA THR A 16 5.76 -19.31 55.64
C THR A 16 6.47 -20.01 54.47
N PRO A 17 5.88 -21.06 53.89
CA PRO A 17 6.48 -21.84 52.81
C PRO A 17 6.38 -21.13 51.46
N ASN A 18 7.40 -21.34 50.65
CA ASN A 18 7.45 -21.08 49.20
C ASN A 18 6.19 -21.64 48.50
N GLY A 19 5.50 -20.81 47.71
CA GLY A 19 4.35 -21.24 46.93
C GLY A 19 3.81 -20.16 45.99
N ASN A 20 4.28 -20.23 44.74
CA ASN A 20 3.70 -19.68 43.51
C ASN A 20 3.63 -18.15 43.35
N SER A 21 4.62 -17.66 42.61
CA SER A 21 4.54 -16.52 41.70
C SER A 21 3.28 -16.59 40.81
N ASN A 22 2.19 -15.94 41.24
CA ASN A 22 1.15 -15.48 40.34
C ASN A 22 1.64 -14.22 39.61
N SER A 23 2.65 -14.39 38.76
CA SER A 23 2.99 -13.46 37.69
C SER A 23 2.30 -13.94 36.43
N ASN A 24 0.98 -13.77 36.34
CA ASN A 24 0.20 -13.86 35.10
C ASN A 24 -1.24 -13.47 35.43
N ILE A 25 -1.64 -12.26 35.04
CA ILE A 25 -2.97 -11.80 34.60
C ILE A 25 -2.91 -10.26 34.70
N THR A 26 -2.16 -9.64 33.80
CA THR A 26 -2.33 -8.22 33.46
C THR A 26 -2.50 -8.02 31.95
N SER A 27 -2.75 -9.09 31.18
CA SER A 27 -2.95 -9.03 29.72
C SER A 27 -4.41 -8.85 29.28
N ASP A 28 -5.37 -8.81 30.21
CA ASP A 28 -6.81 -8.90 29.87
C ASP A 28 -7.62 -7.62 30.13
N GLN A 29 -6.96 -6.48 30.41
CA GLN A 29 -7.67 -5.21 30.40
C GLN A 29 -7.77 -4.67 28.96
N PRO A 30 -8.98 -4.54 28.37
CA PRO A 30 -9.12 -4.02 27.02
C PRO A 30 -8.81 -2.51 26.98
N PRO A 31 -7.89 -2.03 26.11
CA PRO A 31 -7.85 -0.62 25.76
C PRO A 31 -9.21 -0.16 25.23
N ARG A 32 -9.69 0.97 25.78
CA ARG A 32 -11.11 1.37 25.79
C ARG A 32 -11.76 1.68 24.44
N ASN A 33 -11.04 1.85 23.34
CA ASN A 33 -11.61 2.24 22.04
C ASN A 33 -10.77 1.72 20.87
N GLY A 34 -11.34 0.85 20.01
CA GLY A 34 -10.71 0.42 18.77
C GLY A 34 -11.63 -0.46 17.92
N SER A 35 -11.83 -0.11 16.66
CA SER A 35 -12.68 -0.85 15.72
C SER A 35 -11.85 -1.79 14.85
N PRO A 36 -12.30 -3.03 14.58
CA PRO A 36 -11.63 -3.91 13.62
C PRO A 36 -11.73 -3.41 12.17
N TYR A 37 -12.63 -2.47 11.88
CA TYR A 37 -12.80 -1.88 10.54
C TYR A 37 -11.84 -0.72 10.27
N LEU A 38 -11.25 -0.14 11.31
CA LEU A 38 -10.44 1.07 11.18
C LEU A 38 -8.95 0.77 11.37
N PRO A 39 -8.08 1.53 10.71
CA PRO A 39 -6.65 1.49 11.00
C PRO A 39 -6.36 1.91 12.45
N THR A 40 -5.28 1.37 13.00
CA THR A 40 -4.69 1.88 14.25
C THR A 40 -4.12 3.28 14.05
N SER A 41 -3.79 3.99 15.13
CA SER A 41 -3.17 5.33 15.02
C SER A 41 -1.87 5.30 14.22
N LEU A 42 -1.05 4.27 14.39
CA LEU A 42 0.21 4.13 13.66
C LEU A 42 -0.04 3.87 12.17
N GLU A 43 -0.95 2.97 11.83
CA GLU A 43 -1.33 2.71 10.44
C GLU A 43 -1.97 3.94 9.80
N THR A 44 -2.76 4.71 10.57
CA THR A 44 -3.35 5.96 10.11
C THR A 44 -2.28 6.99 9.79
N THR A 45 -1.29 7.17 10.67
CA THR A 45 -0.15 8.07 10.42
C THR A 45 0.64 7.63 9.18
N LEU A 46 0.87 6.33 9.01
CA LEU A 46 1.55 5.79 7.84
C LEU A 46 0.75 6.03 6.55
N LEU A 47 -0.54 5.74 6.55
CA LEU A 47 -1.41 5.95 5.39
C LEU A 47 -1.64 7.44 5.10
N ALA A 48 -1.55 8.32 6.10
CA ALA A 48 -1.66 9.77 5.93
C ALA A 48 -0.50 10.37 5.12
N ILE A 49 0.64 9.67 5.02
CA ILE A 49 1.77 10.08 4.16
C ILE A 49 1.29 10.32 2.73
N TYR A 50 0.39 9.49 2.20
CA TYR A 50 -0.07 9.59 0.81
C TYR A 50 -0.88 10.86 0.50
N PRO A 51 -2.02 11.15 1.17
CA PRO A 51 -2.77 12.37 0.90
C PRO A 51 -1.95 13.63 1.20
N VAL A 52 -1.11 13.61 2.25
CA VAL A 52 -0.20 14.73 2.56
C VAL A 52 0.78 14.95 1.41
N THR A 53 1.38 13.88 0.87
CA THR A 53 2.32 13.96 -0.26
C THR A 53 1.64 14.48 -1.52
N LEU A 54 0.43 14.00 -1.83
CA LEU A 54 -0.34 14.45 -2.98
C LEU A 54 -0.74 15.92 -2.85
N LEU A 55 -1.16 16.36 -1.66
CA LEU A 55 -1.47 17.76 -1.37
C LEU A 55 -0.23 18.64 -1.52
N MET A 56 0.89 18.25 -0.91
CA MET A 56 2.16 18.99 -0.99
C MET A 56 2.65 19.12 -2.44
N GLY A 57 2.65 18.02 -3.20
CA GLY A 57 3.03 18.05 -4.61
C GLY A 57 2.08 18.89 -5.46
N SER A 58 0.77 18.84 -5.17
CA SER A 58 -0.22 19.63 -5.92
C SER A 58 -0.13 21.11 -5.60
N LEU A 59 0.14 21.50 -4.34
CA LEU A 59 0.44 22.88 -3.97
C LEU A 59 1.69 23.38 -4.72
N PHE A 60 2.77 22.58 -4.73
CA PHE A 60 3.97 22.91 -5.49
C PHE A 60 3.69 23.10 -6.98
N SER A 61 2.89 22.21 -7.57
CA SER A 61 2.42 22.28 -8.96
C SER A 61 1.66 23.58 -9.21
N THR A 62 0.71 23.97 -8.36
CA THR A 62 -0.05 25.22 -8.53
C THR A 62 0.82 26.48 -8.45
N PHE A 63 1.78 26.54 -7.53
CA PHE A 63 2.65 27.70 -7.40
C PHE A 63 3.63 27.83 -8.57
N ARG A 64 4.13 26.71 -9.13
CA ARG A 64 5.12 26.73 -10.22
C ARG A 64 4.50 26.77 -11.62
N HIS A 65 3.28 26.28 -11.80
CA HIS A 65 2.58 26.38 -13.09
C HIS A 65 2.08 27.78 -13.38
N ALA A 66 1.78 28.60 -12.36
CA ALA A 66 1.40 30.00 -12.54
C ALA A 66 2.45 30.78 -13.35
N ASP A 67 3.73 30.45 -13.19
CA ASP A 67 4.85 31.09 -13.90
C ASP A 67 5.11 30.50 -15.30
N ARG A 68 4.61 29.30 -15.62
CA ARG A 68 5.07 28.48 -16.76
C ARG A 68 3.97 27.67 -17.47
N ALA A 69 2.71 28.08 -17.37
CA ALA A 69 1.55 27.33 -17.90
C ALA A 69 1.71 26.89 -19.38
N ASN A 70 2.42 27.67 -20.19
CA ASN A 70 2.60 27.41 -21.62
C ASN A 70 3.46 26.18 -21.95
N SER A 71 4.21 25.59 -21.00
CA SER A 71 5.06 24.42 -21.27
C SER A 71 4.48 23.08 -20.85
N TYR A 72 3.37 23.07 -20.09
CA TYR A 72 2.70 21.85 -19.63
C TYR A 72 1.49 21.53 -20.50
N ASN A 73 1.44 20.32 -21.05
CA ASN A 73 0.32 19.83 -21.84
C ASN A 73 -0.49 18.82 -21.00
N ALA A 74 -1.73 19.18 -20.66
CA ALA A 74 -2.63 18.37 -19.85
C ALA A 74 -3.09 17.09 -20.56
N ASP A 75 -3.35 17.14 -21.88
CA ASP A 75 -3.81 15.98 -22.65
C ASP A 75 -2.77 14.86 -22.68
N THR A 76 -1.51 15.24 -22.89
CA THR A 76 -0.40 14.29 -22.84
C THR A 76 0.09 14.06 -21.42
N GLN A 77 -0.35 14.84 -20.43
CA GLN A 77 0.17 14.85 -19.06
C GLN A 77 1.71 14.96 -19.01
N SER A 78 2.29 15.91 -19.75
CA SER A 78 3.75 16.12 -19.79
C SER A 78 4.15 17.55 -20.08
N TYR A 79 5.37 17.89 -19.66
CA TYR A 79 6.10 19.02 -20.23
C TYR A 79 6.81 18.64 -21.54
N ASP A 80 7.03 19.64 -22.38
CA ASP A 80 7.97 19.55 -23.50
C ASP A 80 9.39 19.16 -22.98
N PRO A 81 10.02 18.09 -23.50
CA PRO A 81 11.35 17.66 -23.08
C PRO A 81 12.44 18.73 -23.11
N LEU A 82 12.37 19.68 -24.04
CA LEU A 82 13.35 20.77 -24.17
C LEU A 82 13.18 21.84 -23.09
N ASN A 83 11.93 22.08 -22.69
CA ASN A 83 11.53 23.16 -21.78
C ASN A 83 11.11 22.68 -20.39
N ALA A 84 11.40 21.42 -20.06
CA ALA A 84 11.03 20.82 -18.79
C ALA A 84 11.72 21.53 -17.60
N PRO A 85 10.98 21.89 -16.54
CA PRO A 85 11.50 22.71 -15.44
C PRO A 85 12.53 22.00 -14.55
N SER A 86 12.57 20.68 -14.59
CA SER A 86 13.50 19.87 -13.80
C SER A 86 13.75 18.52 -14.48
N TYR A 87 14.78 17.80 -14.01
CA TYR A 87 15.02 16.42 -14.45
C TYR A 87 13.80 15.51 -14.18
N PHE A 88 13.18 15.64 -13.01
CA PHE A 88 12.02 14.82 -12.63
C PHE A 88 10.76 15.15 -13.44
N ALA A 89 10.64 16.34 -14.00
CA ALA A 89 9.55 16.70 -14.91
C ALA A 89 9.66 16.05 -16.30
N LYS A 90 10.83 15.50 -16.66
CA LYS A 90 11.02 14.79 -17.93
C LYS A 90 10.48 13.37 -17.82
N LYS A 91 9.59 12.96 -18.73
CA LYS A 91 9.09 11.58 -18.79
C LYS A 91 10.17 10.53 -19.07
N SER A 92 11.29 10.94 -19.65
CA SER A 92 12.46 10.11 -19.95
C SER A 92 13.44 9.97 -18.78
N ASN A 93 13.14 10.55 -17.61
CA ASN A 93 14.02 10.39 -16.45
C ASN A 93 14.16 8.91 -16.05
N ILE A 94 15.33 8.55 -15.52
CA ILE A 94 15.72 7.16 -15.26
C ILE A 94 14.76 6.48 -14.27
N PHE A 95 14.31 7.21 -13.25
CA PHE A 95 13.39 6.68 -12.25
C PHE A 95 12.01 6.42 -12.86
N ASN A 96 11.51 7.28 -13.74
CA ASN A 96 10.24 7.04 -14.40
C ASN A 96 10.31 5.82 -15.32
N VAL A 97 11.38 5.70 -16.10
CA VAL A 97 11.54 4.61 -17.08
C VAL A 97 11.79 3.26 -16.41
N TYR A 98 12.71 3.20 -15.45
CA TYR A 98 13.17 1.93 -14.88
C TYR A 98 12.61 1.61 -13.50
N PHE A 99 12.04 2.57 -12.78
CA PHE A 99 11.42 2.31 -11.49
C PHE A 99 9.90 2.39 -11.57
N VAL A 100 9.33 3.50 -12.00
CA VAL A 100 7.87 3.71 -11.97
C VAL A 100 7.15 2.84 -13.00
N LYS A 101 7.55 2.86 -14.28
CA LYS A 101 6.87 2.09 -15.35
C LYS A 101 6.90 0.59 -15.13
N VAL A 102 7.97 0.08 -14.53
CA VAL A 102 8.11 -1.34 -14.15
C VAL A 102 7.96 -1.54 -12.63
N GLY A 103 7.25 -0.64 -11.96
CA GLY A 103 7.18 -0.58 -10.49
C GLY A 103 6.64 -1.84 -9.84
N TRP A 104 5.73 -2.56 -10.51
CA TRP A 104 5.22 -3.81 -9.98
C TRP A 104 6.29 -4.91 -9.90
N LEU A 105 7.29 -4.92 -10.82
CA LEU A 105 8.43 -5.84 -10.75
C LEU A 105 9.23 -5.62 -9.46
N TRP A 106 9.60 -4.37 -9.15
CA TRP A 106 10.32 -4.04 -7.92
C TRP A 106 9.53 -4.39 -6.66
N THR A 107 8.21 -4.16 -6.71
CA THR A 107 7.29 -4.54 -5.62
C THR A 107 7.26 -6.05 -5.43
N THR A 108 7.23 -6.80 -6.52
CA THR A 108 7.22 -8.27 -6.52
C THR A 108 8.51 -8.82 -5.92
N LEU A 109 9.66 -8.34 -6.39
CA LEU A 109 10.97 -8.74 -5.89
C LEU A 109 11.12 -8.43 -4.40
N ALA A 110 10.77 -7.21 -3.98
CA ALA A 110 10.80 -6.81 -2.58
C ALA A 110 9.88 -7.67 -1.70
N PHE A 111 8.65 -7.93 -2.16
CA PHE A 111 7.69 -8.76 -1.44
C PHE A 111 8.16 -10.21 -1.28
N PHE A 112 8.62 -10.86 -2.35
CA PHE A 112 9.10 -12.23 -2.25
C PHE A 112 10.37 -12.34 -1.41
N LEU A 113 11.29 -11.39 -1.53
CA LEU A 113 12.48 -11.34 -0.67
C LEU A 113 12.10 -11.14 0.81
N LEU A 114 11.10 -10.30 1.10
CA LEU A 114 10.55 -10.11 2.43
C LEU A 114 10.00 -11.43 3.00
N ILE A 115 9.07 -12.10 2.31
CA ILE A 115 8.44 -13.32 2.87
C ILE A 115 9.38 -14.52 2.97
N LEU A 116 10.40 -14.60 2.11
CA LEU A 116 11.40 -15.67 2.12
C LEU A 116 12.48 -15.43 3.17
N SER A 117 12.90 -14.19 3.40
CA SER A 117 13.93 -13.87 4.41
C SER A 117 13.37 -13.78 5.83
N HIS A 118 12.08 -13.52 6.00
CA HIS A 118 11.49 -13.31 7.33
C HIS A 118 11.29 -14.62 8.11
N SER A 119 11.97 -14.74 9.26
CA SER A 119 11.98 -15.94 10.10
C SER A 119 10.62 -16.29 10.71
N SER A 120 9.74 -15.31 10.97
CA SER A 120 8.39 -15.60 11.53
C SER A 120 7.42 -16.24 10.52
N LEU A 121 7.75 -16.15 9.22
CA LEU A 121 6.94 -16.70 8.13
C LEU A 121 7.40 -18.12 7.74
N GLY A 122 8.61 -18.52 8.12
CA GLY A 122 9.18 -19.84 7.86
C GLY A 122 10.71 -19.81 7.89
N PRO A 123 11.38 -20.94 7.62
CA PRO A 123 12.85 -20.98 7.59
C PRO A 123 13.40 -19.99 6.55
N PRO A 124 14.37 -19.14 6.93
CA PRO A 124 14.85 -18.06 6.08
C PRO A 124 15.51 -18.61 4.81
N LEU A 125 15.19 -18.00 3.67
CA LEU A 125 15.70 -18.29 2.33
C LEU A 125 15.49 -19.74 1.84
N ARG A 126 14.63 -20.51 2.50
CA ARG A 126 14.20 -21.84 2.03
C ARG A 126 12.83 -21.75 1.39
N LEU A 127 12.65 -22.37 0.22
CA LEU A 127 11.38 -22.44 -0.51
C LEU A 127 10.44 -23.49 0.14
N GLN A 128 9.95 -23.18 1.33
CA GLN A 128 8.93 -23.97 2.02
C GLN A 128 7.60 -23.22 2.04
N LEU A 129 6.54 -23.92 1.66
CA LEU A 129 5.18 -23.39 1.67
C LEU A 129 4.57 -23.53 3.07
N THR A 130 4.72 -22.49 3.90
CA THR A 130 4.03 -22.38 5.18
C THR A 130 2.65 -21.75 5.00
N ARG A 131 1.72 -22.00 5.93
CA ARG A 131 0.39 -21.35 5.93
C ARG A 131 0.50 -19.82 5.86
N ARG A 132 1.42 -19.23 6.63
CA ARG A 132 1.62 -17.77 6.66
C ARG A 132 2.17 -17.23 5.35
N ARG A 133 3.13 -17.92 4.71
CA ARG A 133 3.63 -17.54 3.37
C ARG A 133 2.54 -17.66 2.33
N TRP A 134 1.74 -18.72 2.38
CA TRP A 134 0.61 -18.90 1.47
C TRP A 134 -0.41 -17.75 1.61
N GLN A 135 -0.80 -17.41 2.84
CA GLN A 135 -1.71 -16.28 3.10
C GLN A 135 -1.11 -14.94 2.65
N ALA A 136 0.18 -14.71 2.87
CA ALA A 136 0.87 -13.52 2.34
C ALA A 136 0.84 -13.50 0.80
N THR A 137 1.16 -14.61 0.14
CA THR A 137 1.09 -14.74 -1.31
C THR A 137 -0.34 -14.49 -1.81
N LEU A 138 -1.37 -14.96 -1.10
CA LEU A 138 -2.77 -14.67 -1.46
C LEU A 138 -3.08 -13.17 -1.40
N ARG A 139 -2.62 -12.44 -0.37
CA ARG A 139 -2.78 -10.97 -0.31
C ARG A 139 -2.10 -10.28 -1.48
N TYR A 140 -0.87 -10.68 -1.79
CA TYR A 140 -0.13 -10.19 -2.96
C TYR A 140 -0.86 -10.50 -4.27
N THR A 141 -1.40 -11.72 -4.42
CA THR A 141 -2.18 -12.10 -5.59
C THR A 141 -3.45 -11.27 -5.71
N CYS A 142 -4.19 -11.03 -4.62
CA CYS A 142 -5.37 -10.15 -4.63
C CYS A 142 -4.99 -8.73 -5.07
N ALA A 143 -3.92 -8.15 -4.52
CA ALA A 143 -3.44 -6.83 -4.91
C ALA A 143 -2.99 -6.79 -6.38
N THR A 144 -2.32 -7.85 -6.86
CA THR A 144 -1.88 -8.00 -8.25
C THR A 144 -3.06 -8.10 -9.21
N LEU A 145 -4.08 -8.89 -8.87
CA LEU A 145 -5.28 -9.03 -9.69
C LEU A 145 -6.01 -7.68 -9.78
N ILE A 146 -6.17 -6.96 -8.67
CA ILE A 146 -6.77 -5.63 -8.68
C ILE A 146 -5.93 -4.65 -9.51
N TRP A 147 -4.61 -4.67 -9.39
CA TRP A 147 -3.72 -3.86 -10.22
C TRP A 147 -3.88 -4.17 -11.72
N ILE A 148 -3.94 -5.46 -12.09
CA ILE A 148 -4.19 -5.92 -13.45
C ILE A 148 -5.57 -5.43 -13.94
N PHE A 149 -6.62 -5.58 -13.15
CA PHE A 149 -7.97 -5.12 -13.52
C PHE A 149 -8.02 -3.61 -13.76
N VAL A 150 -7.35 -2.85 -12.91
CA VAL A 150 -7.34 -1.39 -13.01
C VAL A 150 -6.51 -0.93 -14.21
N THR A 151 -5.30 -1.46 -14.38
CA THR A 151 -4.29 -0.88 -15.29
C THR A 151 -4.05 -1.65 -16.58
N GLN A 152 -4.39 -2.94 -16.63
CA GLN A 152 -4.09 -3.82 -17.75
C GLN A 152 -5.36 -4.30 -18.45
N TRP A 153 -5.18 -5.03 -19.55
CA TRP A 153 -6.27 -5.62 -20.31
C TRP A 153 -6.98 -6.73 -19.52
N PHE A 154 -8.31 -6.62 -19.41
CA PHE A 154 -9.15 -7.68 -18.86
C PHE A 154 -10.54 -7.64 -19.51
N PHE A 155 -10.84 -8.65 -20.34
CA PHE A 155 -12.09 -8.71 -21.11
C PHE A 155 -12.39 -7.40 -21.87
N GLY A 156 -11.37 -6.81 -22.50
CA GLY A 156 -11.43 -5.50 -23.13
C GLY A 156 -10.45 -4.48 -22.51
N PRO A 157 -10.62 -3.18 -22.81
CA PRO A 157 -9.78 -2.10 -22.28
C PRO A 157 -9.67 -2.14 -20.76
N ALA A 158 -8.57 -1.62 -20.20
CA ALA A 158 -8.39 -1.46 -18.77
C ALA A 158 -9.52 -0.62 -18.15
N ILE A 159 -9.80 -0.77 -16.84
CA ILE A 159 -10.82 0.05 -16.17
C ILE A 159 -10.53 1.55 -16.34
N ILE A 160 -9.25 1.94 -16.32
CA ILE A 160 -8.82 3.32 -16.60
C ILE A 160 -9.29 3.77 -17.99
N ASP A 161 -9.00 3.00 -19.04
CA ASP A 161 -9.42 3.31 -20.41
C ASP A 161 -10.95 3.40 -20.56
N ARG A 162 -11.69 2.49 -19.90
CA ARG A 162 -13.16 2.51 -19.90
C ARG A 162 -13.70 3.74 -19.17
N SER A 163 -13.13 4.07 -18.01
CA SER A 163 -13.54 5.23 -17.22
C SER A 163 -13.29 6.53 -17.99
N PHE A 164 -12.21 6.61 -18.76
CA PHE A 164 -11.91 7.75 -19.62
C PHE A 164 -12.95 7.90 -20.75
N ARG A 165 -13.29 6.81 -21.43
CA ARG A 165 -14.33 6.83 -22.48
C ARG A 165 -15.70 7.18 -21.90
N TRP A 166 -16.04 6.61 -20.75
CA TRP A 166 -17.33 6.85 -20.10
C TRP A 166 -17.51 8.30 -19.65
N THR A 167 -16.43 8.97 -19.28
CA THR A 167 -16.42 10.40 -18.93
C THR A 167 -16.37 11.33 -20.14
N GLY A 168 -16.54 10.79 -21.36
CA GLY A 168 -16.65 11.56 -22.61
C GLY A 168 -15.37 11.62 -23.44
N GLY A 169 -14.32 10.92 -23.04
CA GLY A 169 -13.04 10.96 -23.71
C GLY A 169 -13.02 10.23 -25.06
N GLN A 170 -12.24 10.73 -26.01
CA GLN A 170 -12.15 10.21 -27.38
C GLN A 170 -10.72 10.24 -27.92
N CYS A 171 -10.41 9.29 -28.82
CA CYS A 171 -9.19 9.35 -29.60
C CYS A 171 -9.39 10.29 -30.78
N GLN A 172 -8.65 11.39 -30.81
CA GLN A 172 -8.61 12.32 -31.93
C GLN A 172 -7.34 12.07 -32.73
N VAL A 173 -7.48 11.44 -33.89
CA VAL A 173 -6.39 11.30 -34.87
C VAL A 173 -6.36 12.56 -35.74
N ILE A 174 -5.25 13.30 -35.70
CA ILE A 174 -5.08 14.47 -36.54
C ILE A 174 -4.59 14.00 -37.91
N TYR A 175 -5.51 13.72 -38.84
CA TYR A 175 -5.13 13.62 -40.25
C TYR A 175 -4.87 15.02 -40.80
N GLY A 176 -4.04 15.15 -41.84
CA GLY A 176 -3.88 16.43 -42.53
C GLY A 176 -5.20 16.94 -43.14
N ASN A 177 -5.17 18.13 -43.73
CA ASN A 177 -6.31 18.70 -44.46
C ASN A 177 -6.32 18.30 -45.94
N SER A 178 -5.73 17.16 -46.31
CA SER A 178 -5.79 16.66 -47.69
C SER A 178 -7.13 16.00 -47.98
N LEU A 179 -7.57 16.01 -49.24
CA LEU A 179 -8.77 15.27 -49.67
C LEU A 179 -8.66 13.75 -49.45
N ALA A 180 -7.44 13.21 -49.43
CA ALA A 180 -7.19 11.81 -49.07
C ALA A 180 -7.41 11.58 -47.56
N ASP A 181 -6.97 12.51 -46.72
CA ASP A 181 -7.13 12.48 -45.27
C ASP A 181 -8.60 12.61 -44.83
N GLN A 182 -9.43 13.32 -45.60
CA GLN A 182 -10.86 13.44 -45.35
C GLN A 182 -11.61 12.14 -45.64
N LYS A 183 -11.26 11.43 -46.71
CA LYS A 183 -11.81 10.11 -47.01
C LYS A 183 -11.38 9.06 -45.97
N GLU A 184 -10.11 9.08 -45.54
CA GLU A 184 -9.64 8.21 -44.47
C GLU A 184 -10.32 8.51 -43.12
N ARG A 185 -10.66 9.78 -42.82
CA ARG A 185 -11.46 10.15 -41.63
C ARG A 185 -12.87 9.55 -41.68
N GLU A 186 -13.54 9.62 -42.83
CA GLU A 186 -14.89 9.07 -43.00
C GLU A 186 -14.89 7.53 -42.96
N GLU A 187 -13.90 6.89 -43.57
CA GLU A 187 -13.74 5.42 -43.52
C GLU A 187 -13.30 4.91 -42.14
N MET A 188 -12.48 5.65 -41.38
CA MET A 188 -12.02 5.20 -40.06
C MET A 188 -13.05 5.43 -38.95
N ASN A 189 -13.91 6.44 -39.07
CA ASN A 189 -15.04 6.64 -38.16
C ASN A 189 -16.00 5.44 -38.15
N ASP A 190 -16.07 4.68 -39.25
CA ASP A 190 -16.99 3.55 -39.41
C ASP A 190 -16.36 2.20 -39.00
N VAL A 191 -15.02 2.08 -38.97
CA VAL A 191 -14.34 0.77 -38.88
C VAL A 191 -13.46 0.57 -37.63
N ARG A 192 -13.04 1.62 -36.90
CA ARG A 192 -12.20 1.45 -35.70
C ARG A 192 -12.51 2.47 -34.60
N GLU A 193 -13.50 2.16 -33.76
CA GLU A 193 -13.51 2.73 -32.41
C GLU A 193 -12.23 2.30 -31.69
N VAL A 194 -11.29 3.22 -31.52
CA VAL A 194 -10.05 2.94 -30.79
C VAL A 194 -10.35 2.96 -29.29
N PHE A 195 -10.55 1.79 -28.71
CA PHE A 195 -11.05 1.63 -27.34
C PHE A 195 -10.00 1.77 -26.23
N THR A 196 -8.70 1.86 -26.57
CA THR A 196 -7.62 1.93 -25.57
C THR A 196 -6.69 3.11 -25.83
N HIS A 197 -6.17 3.71 -24.76
CA HIS A 197 -5.17 4.77 -24.87
C HIS A 197 -3.93 4.29 -25.65
N ALA A 198 -3.50 3.04 -25.45
CA ALA A 198 -2.36 2.46 -26.16
C ALA A 198 -2.60 2.35 -27.68
N ALA A 199 -3.79 1.93 -28.11
CA ALA A 199 -4.12 1.86 -29.54
C ALA A 199 -4.28 3.26 -30.15
N CYS A 200 -4.79 4.24 -29.39
CA CYS A 200 -4.89 5.62 -29.85
C CYS A 200 -3.51 6.20 -30.11
N LYS A 201 -2.58 5.97 -29.18
CA LYS A 201 -1.19 6.38 -29.35
C LYS A 201 -0.49 5.67 -30.49
N ALA A 202 -0.75 4.37 -30.68
CA ALA A 202 -0.17 3.58 -31.77
C ALA A 202 -0.60 4.06 -33.16
N THR A 203 -1.79 4.66 -33.27
CA THR A 203 -2.33 5.25 -34.51
C THR A 203 -1.94 6.73 -34.67
N GLY A 204 -1.09 7.27 -33.79
CA GLY A 204 -0.70 8.68 -33.81
C GLY A 204 -1.79 9.64 -33.31
N GLY A 205 -2.87 9.11 -32.73
CA GLY A 205 -3.95 9.89 -32.14
C GLY A 205 -3.62 10.46 -30.78
N THR A 206 -4.38 11.49 -30.41
CA THR A 206 -4.35 12.14 -29.10
C THR A 206 -5.59 11.75 -28.29
N TRP A 207 -5.40 11.34 -27.05
CA TRP A 207 -6.48 10.88 -26.16
C TRP A 207 -7.01 12.09 -25.37
N ARG A 208 -8.22 12.57 -25.69
CA ARG A 208 -8.72 13.89 -25.24
C ARG A 208 -10.15 13.85 -24.72
N GLY A 209 -10.48 14.79 -23.83
CA GLY A 209 -11.85 15.10 -23.42
C GLY A 209 -12.44 14.22 -22.31
N GLY A 210 -11.69 13.23 -21.81
CA GLY A 210 -12.13 12.35 -20.72
C GLY A 210 -11.33 12.56 -19.44
N HIS A 211 -11.77 11.91 -18.37
CA HIS A 211 -11.08 11.85 -17.09
C HIS A 211 -10.16 10.63 -17.01
N ASP A 212 -8.86 10.85 -16.81
CA ASP A 212 -7.87 9.78 -16.72
C ASP A 212 -7.53 9.47 -15.25
N ILE A 213 -7.76 8.23 -14.82
CA ILE A 213 -7.36 7.82 -13.46
C ILE A 213 -5.83 7.67 -13.46
N SER A 214 -5.13 8.38 -12.57
CA SER A 214 -3.66 8.31 -12.54
C SER A 214 -3.15 6.93 -12.12
N GLY A 215 -2.77 6.13 -13.12
CA GLY A 215 -2.19 4.80 -12.93
C GLY A 215 -0.87 4.84 -12.15
N HIS A 216 -0.07 5.90 -12.29
CA HIS A 216 1.17 6.07 -11.52
C HIS A 216 0.91 6.31 -10.03
N VAL A 217 -0.03 7.20 -9.71
CA VAL A 217 -0.42 7.45 -8.31
C VAL A 217 -0.99 6.17 -7.69
N PHE A 218 -1.90 5.51 -8.40
CA PHE A 218 -2.45 4.22 -7.99
C PHE A 218 -1.36 3.18 -7.71
N LEU A 219 -0.45 2.97 -8.67
CA LEU A 219 0.63 1.98 -8.58
C LEU A 219 1.57 2.25 -7.41
N LEU A 220 2.07 3.49 -7.28
CA LEU A 220 3.06 3.87 -6.27
C LEU A 220 2.47 3.84 -4.85
N MET A 221 1.21 4.22 -4.70
CA MET A 221 0.51 4.11 -3.43
C MET A 221 0.24 2.66 -3.06
N LEU A 222 -0.32 1.87 -3.99
CA LEU A 222 -0.62 0.45 -3.74
C LEU A 222 0.65 -0.33 -3.41
N SER A 223 1.72 -0.18 -4.20
CA SER A 223 2.98 -0.92 -3.99
C SER A 223 3.61 -0.63 -2.64
N SER A 224 3.79 0.66 -2.32
CA SER A 224 4.45 1.06 -1.08
C SER A 224 3.58 0.73 0.14
N ALA A 225 2.26 0.95 0.08
CA ALA A 225 1.37 0.66 1.21
C ALA A 225 1.29 -0.84 1.49
N MET A 226 1.24 -1.67 0.44
CA MET A 226 1.29 -3.12 0.55
C MET A 226 2.59 -3.57 1.26
N LEU A 227 3.75 -3.07 0.83
CA LEU A 227 5.03 -3.40 1.46
C LEU A 227 5.06 -2.96 2.94
N TRP A 228 4.69 -1.70 3.22
CA TRP A 228 4.61 -1.18 4.58
C TRP A 228 3.76 -2.07 5.49
N LEU A 229 2.56 -2.44 5.04
CA LEU A 229 1.64 -3.24 5.85
C LEU A 229 2.10 -4.69 6.06
N GLU A 230 2.91 -5.25 5.14
CA GLU A 230 3.49 -6.59 5.30
C GLU A 230 4.66 -6.62 6.30
N PHE A 231 5.57 -5.64 6.28
CA PHE A 231 6.73 -5.66 7.18
C PHE A 231 6.53 -4.88 8.50
N LEU A 232 5.53 -4.01 8.60
CA LEU A 232 5.27 -3.22 9.80
C LEU A 232 5.13 -4.07 11.08
N PRO A 233 4.37 -5.20 11.10
CA PRO A 233 4.27 -6.02 12.31
C PRO A 233 5.62 -6.63 12.74
N ALA A 234 6.52 -6.89 11.79
CA ALA A 234 7.86 -7.38 12.10
C ALA A 234 8.68 -6.31 12.82
N VAL A 235 8.68 -5.08 12.29
CA VAL A 235 9.40 -3.94 12.88
C VAL A 235 8.88 -3.64 14.29
N LEU A 236 7.57 -3.58 14.48
CA LEU A 236 6.97 -3.33 15.80
C LEU A 236 7.37 -4.38 16.84
N ARG A 237 7.43 -5.67 16.44
CA ARG A 237 7.87 -6.75 17.34
C ARG A 237 9.34 -6.65 17.69
N MET A 238 10.20 -6.31 16.73
CA MET A 238 11.63 -6.11 16.98
C MET A 238 11.88 -4.98 17.99
N GLU A 239 11.06 -3.93 17.94
CA GLU A 239 11.10 -2.82 18.89
C GLU A 239 10.42 -3.14 20.24
N GLY A 240 9.82 -4.32 20.39
CA GLY A 240 9.08 -4.72 21.59
C GLY A 240 7.75 -3.97 21.78
N LEU A 241 7.23 -3.34 20.72
CA LEU A 241 5.95 -2.65 20.73
C LEU A 241 4.80 -3.64 20.58
N THR A 242 3.74 -3.44 21.36
CA THR A 242 2.57 -4.31 21.34
C THR A 242 1.71 -4.08 20.09
N ASP A 243 1.20 -5.18 19.52
CA ASP A 243 0.28 -5.10 18.39
C ASP A 243 -1.09 -4.57 18.85
N ALA A 244 -1.36 -3.29 18.54
CA ALA A 244 -2.60 -2.62 18.92
C ALA A 244 -3.80 -3.00 18.02
N ARG A 245 -3.62 -3.84 16.99
CA ARG A 245 -4.68 -4.16 16.02
C ARG A 245 -5.78 -5.00 16.65
N ARG A 246 -7.03 -4.75 16.25
CA ARG A 246 -8.23 -5.45 16.72
C ARG A 246 -8.78 -6.37 15.65
N ILE A 247 -9.29 -7.51 16.09
CA ILE A 247 -9.91 -8.52 15.23
C ILE A 247 -11.27 -8.92 15.78
N ARG A 248 -12.22 -9.18 14.87
CA ARG A 248 -13.46 -9.88 15.21
C ARG A 248 -13.19 -11.39 15.17
N THR A 249 -13.52 -12.12 16.23
CA THR A 249 -13.42 -13.58 16.28
C THR A 249 -14.66 -14.24 15.65
N SER A 250 -14.61 -15.55 15.42
CA SER A 250 -15.75 -16.36 14.97
C SER A 250 -16.98 -16.19 15.87
N ASP A 251 -16.75 -16.03 17.17
CA ASP A 251 -17.79 -15.91 18.18
C ASP A 251 -18.40 -14.49 18.24
N GLY A 252 -17.96 -13.60 17.33
CA GLY A 252 -18.43 -12.22 17.24
C GLY A 252 -17.74 -11.25 18.20
N ALA A 253 -16.92 -11.74 19.14
CA ALA A 253 -16.18 -10.91 20.09
C ALA A 253 -15.04 -10.12 19.41
N ILE A 254 -14.73 -8.93 19.94
CA ILE A 254 -13.59 -8.13 19.48
C ILE A 254 -12.42 -8.38 20.43
N ARG A 255 -11.30 -8.86 19.90
CA ARG A 255 -10.09 -9.17 20.68
C ARG A 255 -8.86 -8.51 20.06
N SER A 256 -7.76 -8.52 20.81
CA SER A 256 -6.44 -8.13 20.29
C SER A 256 -5.95 -9.15 19.26
N ALA A 257 -5.32 -8.68 18.17
CA ALA A 257 -4.65 -9.54 17.21
C ALA A 257 -3.53 -10.38 17.84
N ALA A 258 -2.99 -9.93 18.98
CA ALA A 258 -1.99 -10.66 19.76
C ALA A 258 -2.46 -12.06 20.21
N VAL A 259 -3.78 -12.28 20.35
CA VAL A 259 -4.34 -13.58 20.74
C VAL A 259 -4.10 -14.65 19.67
N GLU A 260 -4.10 -14.27 18.40
CA GLU A 260 -3.87 -15.19 17.28
C GLU A 260 -2.39 -15.19 16.82
N SER A 261 -1.54 -14.29 17.36
CA SER A 261 -0.12 -14.24 16.99
C SER A 261 0.72 -15.28 17.75
N ASP A 262 1.57 -16.04 17.06
CA ASP A 262 2.55 -16.89 17.74
C ASP A 262 3.55 -16.05 18.54
N SER A 263 3.59 -16.27 19.85
CA SER A 263 4.54 -15.66 20.78
C SER A 263 5.96 -16.26 20.73
N LYS A 264 6.22 -17.20 19.80
CA LYS A 264 7.44 -18.03 19.77
C LYS A 264 8.46 -17.67 18.67
N SER A 265 8.43 -16.46 18.11
CA SER A 265 9.50 -16.05 17.17
C SER A 265 10.62 -15.33 17.90
N ASP A 266 11.72 -16.04 18.14
CA ASP A 266 13.00 -15.48 18.57
C ASP A 266 13.59 -14.69 17.38
N THR A 267 13.12 -13.46 17.19
CA THR A 267 13.55 -12.60 16.08
C THR A 267 14.80 -11.85 16.51
N SER A 268 15.95 -12.20 15.91
CA SER A 268 17.18 -11.41 16.00
C SER A 268 16.88 -9.93 15.78
N ARG A 269 17.48 -9.04 16.58
CA ARG A 269 17.26 -7.58 16.54
C ARG A 269 17.73 -6.89 15.25
N GLU A 270 18.27 -7.63 14.29
CA GLU A 270 18.76 -7.09 13.03
C GLU A 270 17.65 -7.09 11.96
N LEU A 271 17.53 -5.96 11.26
CA LEU A 271 16.61 -5.81 10.14
C LEU A 271 17.05 -6.76 9.02
N GLY A 272 16.29 -7.83 8.81
CA GLY A 272 16.54 -8.78 7.73
C GLY A 272 16.58 -8.09 6.37
N ILE A 273 17.41 -8.61 5.46
CA ILE A 273 17.64 -8.05 4.11
C ILE A 273 16.33 -7.76 3.37
N GLY A 274 15.30 -8.60 3.53
CA GLY A 274 13.99 -8.38 2.91
C GLY A 274 13.27 -7.12 3.42
N VAL A 275 13.38 -6.80 4.71
CA VAL A 275 12.82 -5.55 5.26
C VAL A 275 13.57 -4.34 4.72
N GLN A 276 14.90 -4.41 4.64
CA GLN A 276 15.72 -3.32 4.09
C GLN A 276 15.38 -3.02 2.62
N VAL A 277 15.26 -4.07 1.80
CA VAL A 277 14.88 -3.93 0.38
C VAL A 277 13.45 -3.41 0.24
N ALA A 278 12.50 -3.95 1.02
CA ALA A 278 11.12 -3.47 1.01
C ALA A 278 11.02 -1.99 1.42
N LEU A 279 11.77 -1.58 2.46
CA LEU A 279 11.87 -0.19 2.89
C LEU A 279 12.44 0.70 1.77
N GLY A 280 13.53 0.27 1.11
CA GLY A 280 14.13 1.00 0.00
C GLY A 280 13.15 1.23 -1.16
N VAL A 281 12.42 0.19 -1.56
CA VAL A 281 11.39 0.30 -2.61
C VAL A 281 10.23 1.19 -2.16
N ALA A 282 9.79 1.09 -0.91
CA ALA A 282 8.71 1.93 -0.38
C ALA A 282 9.10 3.41 -0.30
N VAL A 283 10.31 3.73 0.15
CA VAL A 283 10.84 5.11 0.20
C VAL A 283 11.02 5.68 -1.21
N LEU A 284 11.58 4.91 -2.14
CA LEU A 284 11.73 5.36 -3.52
C LEU A 284 10.36 5.55 -4.20
N SER A 285 9.38 4.72 -3.89
CA SER A 285 7.99 4.88 -4.36
C SER A 285 7.34 6.14 -3.80
N TRP A 286 7.55 6.43 -2.51
CA TRP A 286 7.07 7.66 -1.89
C TRP A 286 7.70 8.92 -2.51
N TRP A 287 9.01 8.90 -2.75
CA TRP A 287 9.70 9.99 -3.44
C TRP A 287 9.14 10.20 -4.86
N MET A 288 8.99 9.12 -5.63
CA MET A 288 8.43 9.22 -6.97
C MET A 288 6.97 9.64 -6.97
N LEU A 289 6.19 9.30 -5.94
CA LEU A 289 4.83 9.78 -5.77
C LEU A 289 4.80 11.31 -5.59
N LEU A 290 5.72 11.88 -4.80
CA LEU A 290 5.87 13.32 -4.68
C LEU A 290 6.22 13.97 -6.03
N MET A 291 7.16 13.39 -6.78
CA MET A 291 7.52 13.89 -8.11
C MET A 291 6.36 13.80 -9.10
N THR A 292 5.60 12.70 -9.07
CA THR A 292 4.36 12.54 -9.85
C THR A 292 3.34 13.62 -9.47
N ALA A 293 3.12 13.86 -8.18
CA ALA A 293 2.20 14.89 -7.71
C ALA A 293 2.65 16.31 -8.08
N ALA A 294 3.95 16.57 -8.14
CA ALA A 294 4.52 17.89 -8.45
C ALA A 294 4.49 18.24 -9.94
N PHE A 295 4.71 17.27 -10.83
CA PHE A 295 4.98 17.54 -12.27
C PHE A 295 4.03 16.87 -13.26
N PHE A 296 3.22 15.91 -12.83
CA PHE A 296 2.37 15.12 -13.71
C PHE A 296 0.94 15.09 -13.18
N HIS A 297 0.00 14.79 -14.07
CA HIS A 297 -1.43 14.67 -13.78
C HIS A 297 -2.11 15.92 -13.18
N THR A 298 -3.40 16.04 -13.38
CA THR A 298 -4.22 17.04 -12.69
C THR A 298 -4.55 16.59 -11.26
N TRP A 299 -5.05 17.50 -10.43
CA TRP A 299 -5.48 17.19 -9.06
C TRP A 299 -6.52 16.05 -9.02
N PHE A 300 -7.50 16.08 -9.92
CA PHE A 300 -8.61 15.13 -9.91
C PHE A 300 -8.16 13.72 -10.35
N GLU A 301 -7.25 13.62 -11.31
CA GLU A 301 -6.63 12.36 -11.74
C GLU A 301 -5.83 11.71 -10.60
N LYS A 302 -5.10 12.52 -9.81
CA LYS A 302 -4.38 12.06 -8.61
C LYS A 302 -5.33 11.56 -7.53
N LEU A 303 -6.42 12.30 -7.28
CA LEU A 303 -7.43 11.93 -6.29
C LEU A 303 -8.07 10.58 -6.62
N THR A 304 -8.50 10.38 -7.87
CA THR A 304 -9.13 9.12 -8.28
C THR A 304 -8.16 7.94 -8.23
N GLY A 305 -6.89 8.11 -8.66
CA GLY A 305 -5.86 7.08 -8.51
C GLY A 305 -5.61 6.70 -7.04
N SER A 306 -5.60 7.70 -6.15
CA SER A 306 -5.48 7.52 -4.69
C SER A 306 -6.66 6.75 -4.09
N LEU A 307 -7.91 7.08 -4.47
CA LEU A 307 -9.11 6.39 -3.99
C LEU A 307 -9.11 4.91 -4.38
N VAL A 308 -8.70 4.59 -5.61
CA VAL A 308 -8.59 3.18 -6.07
C VAL A 308 -7.52 2.44 -5.26
N ALA A 309 -6.37 3.07 -4.98
CA ALA A 309 -5.33 2.49 -4.14
C ALA A 309 -5.82 2.22 -2.71
N PHE A 310 -6.44 3.21 -2.06
CA PHE A 310 -6.96 3.05 -0.70
C PHE A 310 -8.07 2.00 -0.60
N THR A 311 -8.95 1.94 -1.60
CA THR A 311 -9.98 0.89 -1.68
C THR A 311 -9.34 -0.49 -1.72
N THR A 312 -8.31 -0.66 -2.56
CA THR A 312 -7.56 -1.92 -2.67
C THR A 312 -6.92 -2.30 -1.33
N ILE A 313 -6.24 -1.35 -0.69
CA ILE A 313 -5.60 -1.55 0.61
C ILE A 313 -6.62 -1.89 1.69
N TYR A 314 -7.76 -1.21 1.71
CA TYR A 314 -8.85 -1.51 2.64
C TYR A 314 -9.35 -2.95 2.50
N LEU A 315 -9.66 -3.37 1.27
CA LEU A 315 -10.18 -4.70 0.99
C LEU A 315 -9.19 -5.82 1.34
N VAL A 316 -7.89 -5.62 1.09
CA VAL A 316 -6.87 -6.67 1.30
C VAL A 316 -6.33 -6.69 2.73
N TYR A 317 -6.19 -5.54 3.40
CA TYR A 317 -5.46 -5.46 4.69
C TYR A 317 -6.32 -5.10 5.91
N PHE A 318 -7.46 -4.42 5.71
CA PHE A 318 -8.30 -3.96 6.81
C PHE A 318 -9.59 -4.78 6.94
N LEU A 319 -10.27 -5.07 5.83
CA LEU A 319 -11.49 -5.88 5.82
C LEU A 319 -11.32 -7.27 6.48
N PRO A 320 -10.20 -8.02 6.32
CA PRO A 320 -10.02 -9.31 6.98
C PRO A 320 -10.03 -9.23 8.51
N ARG A 321 -9.71 -8.07 9.09
CA ARG A 321 -9.75 -7.91 10.56
C ARG A 321 -11.18 -8.00 11.08
N ALA A 322 -12.14 -7.49 10.32
CA ALA A 322 -13.55 -7.46 10.69
C ALA A 322 -14.34 -8.69 10.22
N VAL A 323 -13.88 -9.37 9.16
CA VAL A 323 -14.54 -10.53 8.56
C VAL A 323 -13.72 -11.80 8.81
N PRO A 324 -14.08 -12.64 9.82
CA PRO A 324 -13.29 -13.82 10.20
C PRO A 324 -13.05 -14.81 9.06
N VAL A 325 -14.08 -15.05 8.23
CA VAL A 325 -13.99 -15.96 7.07
C VAL A 325 -12.92 -15.48 6.09
N LEU A 326 -12.89 -14.17 5.81
CA LEU A 326 -11.88 -13.59 4.93
C LEU A 326 -10.48 -13.70 5.56
N ARG A 327 -10.34 -13.48 6.87
CA ARG A 327 -9.08 -13.67 7.61
C ARG A 327 -8.57 -15.09 7.51
N GLN A 328 -9.44 -16.10 7.56
CA GLN A 328 -9.01 -17.49 7.45
C GLN A 328 -8.38 -17.79 6.08
N ILE A 329 -8.91 -17.18 5.01
CA ILE A 329 -8.46 -17.37 3.64
C ILE A 329 -7.17 -16.57 3.37
N ILE A 330 -7.22 -15.24 3.46
CA ILE A 330 -6.10 -14.37 3.06
C ILE A 330 -5.19 -13.97 4.23
N GLY A 331 -5.52 -14.35 5.46
CA GLY A 331 -4.73 -14.02 6.64
C GLY A 331 -4.75 -12.53 6.99
N MET A 332 -3.92 -12.16 7.95
CA MET A 332 -3.52 -10.77 8.18
C MET A 332 -2.04 -10.72 8.53
N PRO A 333 -1.29 -9.66 8.14
CA PRO A 333 0.13 -9.58 8.44
C PRO A 333 0.40 -9.73 9.94
N GLY A 334 1.32 -10.62 10.31
CA GLY A 334 1.73 -10.86 11.70
C GLY A 334 0.92 -11.91 12.48
N VAL A 335 -0.22 -12.39 11.97
CA VAL A 335 -1.03 -13.44 12.64
C VAL A 335 -0.76 -14.81 12.02
#